data_AF-A0A1B1NGN0-F1
#
_entry.id   AF-A0A1B1NGN0-F1
#
_cell.length_a   1.000
_cell.length_b   1.000
_cell.length_c   1.000
_cell.angle_alpha   90.00
_cell.angle_beta   90.00
_cell.angle_gamma   90.00
#
_symmetry.space_group_name_H-M   'P 1'
#
loop_
_entity.id
_entity.type
_entity.pdbx_description
1 polymer ?
#
loop_
_entity_poly.entity_id
_entity_poly.type
_entity_poly.pdbx_seq_one_letter_code
_entity_poly.pdbx_strand_id
1 'polypeptide(L)'
;MRCMSQPTIDDVVDEADDVRRTWERSVERSRQALREALATEGEDPLGALHPAWGGRGQVSVRWILAHAVEEYARHNGHADLLREVADGQTGE
;
A
#
# COMPACT_ATOMS: atom_id res chain seq x y z
N MET A 1 -2.20 -38.29 13.73
CA MET A 1 -2.10 -36.86 14.01
C MET A 1 -1.01 -36.30 13.11
N ARG A 2 -1.36 -35.84 11.90
CA ARG A 2 -0.37 -35.28 10.96
C ARG A 2 -0.19 -33.80 11.31
N CYS A 3 1.03 -33.43 11.68
CA CYS A 3 1.48 -32.05 11.74
C CYS A 3 1.36 -31.47 10.32
N MET A 4 0.44 -30.55 10.09
CA MET A 4 0.44 -29.76 8.85
C MET A 4 1.63 -28.81 8.98
N SER A 5 2.69 -29.05 8.21
CA SER A 5 3.83 -28.15 8.10
C SER A 5 3.34 -26.79 7.66
N GLN A 6 3.66 -25.75 8.42
CA GLN A 6 3.41 -24.37 7.98
C GLN A 6 4.24 -24.12 6.72
N PRO A 7 3.66 -23.45 5.70
CA PRO A 7 4.40 -23.12 4.49
C PRO A 7 5.62 -22.25 4.83
N THR A 8 6.77 -22.55 4.23
CA THR A 8 7.99 -21.73 4.29
C THR A 8 7.91 -20.57 3.30
N ILE A 9 8.84 -19.63 3.36
CA ILE A 9 8.90 -18.50 2.40
C ILE A 9 9.13 -18.97 0.96
N ASP A 10 9.70 -20.16 0.78
CA ASP A 10 9.89 -20.80 -0.53
C ASP A 10 8.58 -21.40 -1.09
N ASP A 11 7.55 -21.58 -0.25
CA ASP A 11 6.25 -22.13 -0.64
C ASP A 11 5.26 -21.05 -1.15
N VAL A 12 5.63 -19.76 -1.06
CA VAL A 12 4.81 -18.63 -1.51
C VAL A 12 5.44 -18.02 -2.76
N VAL A 13 5.24 -18.68 -3.89
CA VAL A 13 5.50 -18.08 -5.21
C VAL A 13 4.15 -17.62 -5.75
N ASP A 14 3.75 -16.41 -5.40
CA ASP A 14 2.66 -15.75 -6.12
C ASP A 14 3.12 -15.53 -7.56
N GLU A 15 2.33 -15.98 -8.54
CA GLU A 15 2.59 -15.61 -9.93
C GLU A 15 2.54 -14.08 -10.06
N ALA A 16 3.41 -13.49 -10.88
CA ALA A 16 3.49 -12.04 -11.03
C ALA A 16 2.13 -11.40 -11.38
N ASP A 17 1.31 -12.13 -12.13
CA ASP A 17 -0.05 -11.72 -12.48
C ASP A 17 -1.02 -11.73 -11.29
N ASP A 18 -0.87 -12.65 -10.34
CA ASP A 18 -1.67 -12.66 -9.10
C ASP A 18 -1.34 -11.49 -8.19
N VAL A 19 -0.05 -11.17 -8.05
CA VAL A 19 0.41 -9.99 -7.31
C VAL A 19 -0.16 -8.72 -7.94
N ARG A 20 -0.08 -8.61 -9.27
CA ARG A 20 -0.62 -7.47 -10.02
C ARG A 20 -2.14 -7.33 -9.88
N ARG A 21 -2.90 -8.41 -10.01
CA ARG A 21 -4.35 -8.41 -9.77
C ARG A 21 -4.70 -7.97 -8.35
N THR A 22 -3.91 -8.40 -7.36
CA THR A 22 -4.12 -8.03 -5.96
C THR A 22 -3.82 -6.56 -5.69
N TRP A 23 -2.77 -6.02 -6.32
CA TRP A 23 -2.48 -4.60 -6.30
C TRP A 23 -3.60 -3.78 -6.96
N GLU A 24 -4.06 -4.15 -8.16
CA GLU A 24 -5.15 -3.45 -8.87
C GLU A 24 -6.44 -3.39 -8.03
N ARG A 25 -6.84 -4.52 -7.41
CA ARG A 25 -7.99 -4.56 -6.50
C ARG A 25 -7.80 -3.64 -5.28
N SER A 26 -6.58 -3.56 -4.75
CA SER A 26 -6.26 -2.70 -3.61
C SER A 26 -6.31 -1.22 -3.98
N VAL A 27 -5.82 -0.86 -5.18
CA VAL A 27 -5.93 0.49 -5.74
C VAL A 27 -7.37 0.91 -5.91
N GLU A 28 -8.22 0.04 -6.49
CA GLU A 28 -9.64 0.37 -6.67
C GLU A 28 -10.36 0.55 -5.34
N ARG A 29 -10.13 -0.34 -4.36
CA ARG A 29 -10.66 -0.19 -3.01
C ARG A 29 -10.23 1.13 -2.36
N SER A 30 -8.96 1.51 -2.51
CA SER A 30 -8.43 2.78 -2.00
C SER A 30 -9.10 3.99 -2.66
N ARG A 31 -9.26 3.96 -3.99
CA ARG A 31 -9.96 5.01 -4.75
C ARG A 31 -11.42 5.14 -4.33
N GLN A 32 -12.11 4.03 -4.10
CA GLN A 32 -13.48 4.04 -3.59
C GLN A 32 -13.56 4.70 -2.21
N ALA A 33 -12.71 4.30 -1.27
CA ALA A 33 -12.68 4.89 0.07
C ALA A 33 -12.39 6.40 0.03
N LEU A 34 -11.48 6.83 -0.87
CA LEU A 34 -11.20 8.25 -1.06
C LEU A 34 -12.41 9.00 -1.62
N ARG A 35 -13.11 8.44 -2.62
CA ARG A 35 -14.34 9.04 -3.17
C ARG A 35 -15.40 9.23 -2.08
N GLU A 36 -15.59 8.21 -1.24
CA GLU A 36 -16.53 8.26 -0.11
C GLU A 36 -16.11 9.33 0.92
N ALA A 37 -14.83 9.39 1.29
CA ALA A 37 -14.32 10.39 2.23
C ALA A 37 -14.47 11.83 1.69
N LEU A 38 -14.22 12.04 0.39
CA LEU A 38 -14.35 13.35 -0.26
C LEU A 38 -15.81 13.77 -0.51
N ALA A 39 -16.75 12.83 -0.51
CA ALA A 39 -18.18 13.11 -0.62
C ALA A 39 -18.81 13.58 0.71
N THR A 40 -18.05 13.58 1.82
CA THR A 40 -18.49 14.08 3.12
C THR A 40 -18.85 15.57 3.02
N GLU A 41 -20.01 15.96 3.57
CA GLU A 41 -20.43 17.36 3.60
C GLU A 41 -19.51 18.20 4.50
N GLY A 42 -19.01 19.33 3.98
CA GLY A 42 -18.15 20.26 4.70
C GLY A 42 -17.26 21.12 3.78
N GLU A 43 -16.67 22.17 4.34
CA GLU A 43 -15.81 23.10 3.57
C GLU A 43 -14.39 22.53 3.31
N ASP A 44 -13.91 21.58 4.12
CA ASP A 44 -12.61 20.89 3.93
C ASP A 44 -12.75 19.36 4.06
N PRO A 45 -13.19 18.65 3.00
CA PRO A 45 -13.28 17.18 3.00
C PRO A 45 -11.92 16.49 3.24
N LEU A 46 -10.82 17.14 2.88
CA LEU A 46 -9.46 16.62 3.13
C LEU A 46 -9.04 16.76 4.60
N GLY A 47 -9.71 17.63 5.37
CA GLY A 47 -9.55 17.81 6.80
C GLY A 47 -10.30 16.77 7.64
N ALA A 48 -11.20 15.98 7.03
CA ALA A 48 -11.98 14.95 7.72
C ALA A 48 -11.07 13.96 8.47
N LEU A 49 -11.41 13.71 9.74
CA LEU A 49 -10.62 12.89 10.66
C LEU A 49 -11.10 11.44 10.66
N HIS A 50 -10.14 10.51 10.56
CA HIS A 50 -10.37 9.07 10.60
C HIS A 50 -9.52 8.42 11.69
N PRO A 51 -9.98 7.31 12.29
CA PRO A 51 -9.20 6.55 13.26
C PRO A 51 -7.86 6.09 12.68
N ALA A 52 -6.78 6.38 13.38
CA ALA A 52 -5.44 5.97 12.98
C ALA A 52 -5.04 4.65 13.63
N TRP A 53 -4.42 3.76 12.87
CA TRP A 53 -3.71 2.61 13.43
C TRP A 53 -2.42 3.05 14.14
N GLY A 54 -1.97 2.29 15.15
CA GLY A 54 -0.70 2.57 15.84
C GLY A 54 -0.75 3.65 16.92
N GLY A 55 -1.91 3.91 17.52
CA GLY A 55 -2.04 4.74 18.73
C GLY A 55 -2.15 6.25 18.48
N ARG A 56 -2.20 6.71 17.23
CA ARG A 56 -2.28 8.14 16.87
C ARG A 56 -3.67 8.77 17.05
N GLY A 57 -4.66 8.01 17.54
CA GLY A 57 -6.03 8.50 17.77
C GLY A 57 -6.77 8.76 16.46
N GLN A 58 -6.55 9.93 15.85
CA GLN A 58 -7.18 10.34 14.59
C GLN A 58 -6.18 11.03 13.66
N VAL A 59 -6.35 10.84 12.35
CA VAL A 59 -5.57 11.47 11.29
C VAL A 59 -6.49 11.99 10.19
N SER A 60 -6.10 13.07 9.51
CA SER A 60 -6.89 13.62 8.41
C SER A 60 -6.70 12.82 7.11
N VAL A 61 -7.67 12.90 6.20
CA VAL A 61 -7.54 12.35 4.82
C VAL A 61 -6.28 12.90 4.14
N ARG A 62 -5.99 14.19 4.32
CA ARG A 62 -4.76 14.83 3.83
C ARG A 62 -3.50 14.15 4.37
N TRP A 63 -3.46 13.84 5.67
CA TRP A 63 -2.33 13.13 6.27
C TRP A 63 -2.18 11.73 5.70
N ILE A 64 -3.29 10.99 5.55
CA ILE A 64 -3.30 9.63 4.99
C ILE A 64 -2.71 9.62 3.57
N LEU A 65 -3.15 10.55 2.71
CA LEU A 65 -2.67 10.63 1.33
C LEU A 65 -1.18 10.99 1.24
N ALA A 66 -0.73 11.97 2.03
CA ALA A 66 0.68 12.34 2.09
C ALA A 66 1.54 11.15 2.54
N HIS A 67 1.09 10.45 3.60
CA HIS A 67 1.79 9.28 4.12
C HIS A 67 1.82 8.12 3.11
N ALA A 68 0.73 7.89 2.37
CA ALA A 68 0.70 6.85 1.34
C ALA A 68 1.71 7.13 0.21
N VAL A 69 1.86 8.40 -0.21
CA VAL A 69 2.87 8.79 -1.22
C VAL A 69 4.30 8.60 -0.70
N GLU A 70 4.56 9.03 0.54
CA GLU A 70 5.87 8.87 1.19
C GLU A 70 6.28 7.40 1.27
N GLU A 71 5.39 6.56 1.79
CA GLU A 71 5.67 5.13 1.96
C GLU A 71 5.82 4.43 0.61
N TYR A 72 5.02 4.80 -0.39
CA TYR A 72 5.13 4.25 -1.74
C TYR A 72 6.46 4.63 -2.40
N ALA A 73 6.91 5.88 -2.24
CA ALA A 73 8.21 6.33 -2.76
C ALA A 73 9.37 5.56 -2.09
N ARG A 74 9.31 5.37 -0.76
CA ARG A 74 10.31 4.60 -0.01
C ARG A 74 10.42 3.16 -0.52
N HIS A 75 9.28 2.51 -0.77
CA HIS A 75 9.24 1.16 -1.32
C HIS A 75 9.74 1.08 -2.76
N ASN A 76 9.39 2.05 -3.60
CA ASN A 76 9.92 2.09 -4.97
C ASN A 76 11.44 2.26 -4.98
N GLY A 77 12.00 3.06 -4.08
CA GLY A 77 13.46 3.15 -3.93
C GLY A 77 14.10 1.81 -3.57
N HIS A 78 13.49 1.04 -2.67
CA HIS A 78 13.98 -0.31 -2.35
C HIS A 78 13.83 -1.28 -3.53
N ALA A 79 12.72 -1.23 -4.25
CA ALA A 79 12.47 -2.07 -5.42
C ALA A 79 13.43 -1.73 -6.57
N ASP A 80 13.79 -0.45 -6.72
CA ASP A 80 14.76 -0.01 -7.71
C ASP A 80 16.15 -0.58 -7.40
N LEU A 81 16.62 -0.51 -6.16
CA LEU A 81 17.88 -1.16 -5.76
C LEU A 81 17.90 -2.68 -6.08
N LEU A 82 16.78 -3.38 -5.85
CA LEU A 82 16.68 -4.79 -6.21
C LEU A 82 16.71 -5.02 -7.73
N ARG A 83 16.05 -4.15 -8.49
CA ARG A 83 16.08 -4.16 -9.96
C ARG A 83 17.50 -3.92 -10.47
N GLU A 84 18.20 -2.90 -9.98
CA GLU A 84 19.58 -2.56 -10.35
C GLU A 84 20.54 -3.74 -10.11
N VAL A 85 20.38 -4.45 -8.99
CA VAL A 85 21.17 -5.66 -8.71
C VAL A 85 20.83 -6.79 -9.68
N ALA A 86 19.57 -6.92 -10.08
CA ALA A 86 19.11 -8.00 -10.96
C ALA A 86 19.50 -7.80 -12.43
N ASP A 87 19.43 -6.55 -12.94
CA ASP A 87 19.67 -6.24 -14.36
C ASP A 87 21.01 -5.53 -14.64
N GLY A 88 21.72 -5.08 -13.60
CA GLY A 88 23.01 -4.39 -13.69
C GLY A 88 22.93 -2.95 -14.20
N GLN A 89 21.74 -2.37 -14.34
CA GLN A 89 21.52 -1.02 -14.84
C GLN A 89 21.11 -0.08 -13.70
N THR A 90 21.88 0.97 -13.46
CA THR A 90 21.55 2.03 -12.49
C THR A 90 20.49 2.97 -13.04
N GLY A 91 19.65 3.54 -12.16
CA GLY A 91 18.72 4.62 -12.53
C GLY A 91 19.43 5.93 -12.94
N GLU A 92 18.72 6.83 -13.63
CA GLU A 92 19.17 8.22 -13.92
C GLU A 92 18.74 9.22 -12.83
#